data_AF-A0A2V8BHV5-F1
#
_entry.id   AF-A0A2V8BHV5-F1
#
_cell.length_a   1.000
_cell.length_b   1.000
_cell.length_c   1.000
_cell.angle_alpha   90.00
_cell.angle_beta   90.00
_cell.angle_gamma   90.00
#
_symmetry.space_group_name_H-M   'P 1'
#
loop_
_entity.id
_entity.type
_entity.pdbx_description
1 polymer ?
#
loop_
_entity_poly.entity_id
_entity_poly.type
_entity_poly.pdbx_seq_one_letter_code
_entity_poly.pdbx_strand_id
1 'polypeptide(L)'
;MRRSRCPGPATGSSCRRRVVRVTRLKQERRAQEAHRIALLKIRERGLPMKLARVEHAFDGSKLLFYFTADGRVDFRELVRELAAEFRTRIEMRQIGVRDEAKMYGGYGTCGRPLCCTTFLQTFEPISIKMAKQQDLSLNPSKLSGLCGRLKCCLRYELPNAKGLTHGGCGSEGGCDNPSGCGSGGSCGSGSCGSGGCGSCGH
;
A
#
# COMPACT_ATOMS: atom_id res chain seq x y z
N MET A 1 -37.08 58.80 11.71
CA MET A 1 -35.87 58.13 12.24
C MET A 1 -35.82 56.71 11.67
N ARG A 2 -34.86 56.47 10.75
CA ARG A 2 -34.82 55.28 9.88
C ARG A 2 -34.31 54.08 10.68
N ARG A 3 -35.10 53.00 10.72
CA ARG A 3 -34.69 51.67 11.17
C ARG A 3 -33.61 51.15 10.21
N SER A 4 -32.36 51.10 10.66
CA SER A 4 -31.24 50.47 9.99
C SER A 4 -31.49 48.95 9.91
N ARG A 5 -31.89 48.48 8.74
CA ARG A 5 -31.87 47.06 8.38
C ARG A 5 -30.42 46.68 8.11
N CYS A 6 -29.87 45.76 8.88
CA CYS A 6 -28.64 45.05 8.52
C CYS A 6 -28.96 44.04 7.41
N PRO A 7 -28.21 44.01 6.30
CA PRO A 7 -28.23 42.89 5.36
C PRO A 7 -26.99 42.01 5.53
N GLY A 8 -27.18 40.69 5.53
CA GLY A 8 -26.17 39.76 5.00
C GLY A 8 -25.70 38.65 5.95
N PRO A 9 -25.48 37.43 5.42
CA PRO A 9 -25.48 36.19 6.19
C PRO A 9 -24.14 35.94 6.87
N ALA A 10 -24.20 35.45 8.11
CA ALA A 10 -23.06 34.86 8.79
C ALA A 10 -22.55 33.67 7.97
N THR A 11 -21.39 33.86 7.33
CA THR A 11 -20.64 32.78 6.69
C THR A 11 -20.25 31.76 7.76
N GLY A 12 -20.89 30.59 7.70
CA GLY A 12 -20.67 29.44 8.58
C GLY A 12 -19.33 28.73 8.35
N SER A 13 -18.22 29.46 8.38
CA SER A 13 -16.87 28.96 8.12
C SER A 13 -16.01 28.76 9.38
N SER A 14 -16.59 28.87 10.58
CA SER A 14 -15.82 28.85 11.84
C SER A 14 -16.07 27.64 12.77
N CYS A 15 -17.05 26.77 12.48
CA CYS A 15 -17.46 25.68 13.40
C CYS A 15 -17.08 24.24 12.96
N ARG A 16 -15.92 24.00 12.33
CA ARG A 16 -15.52 22.64 11.88
C ARG A 16 -14.24 22.05 12.48
N ARG A 17 -13.54 22.73 13.40
CA ARG A 17 -12.25 22.21 13.94
C ARG A 17 -12.36 21.32 15.18
N ARG A 18 -13.44 21.37 15.95
CA ARG A 18 -13.54 20.70 17.26
C ARG A 18 -14.09 19.26 17.21
N VAL A 19 -14.86 18.90 16.17
CA VAL A 19 -15.56 17.60 16.07
C VAL A 19 -14.64 16.44 15.64
N VAL A 20 -13.52 16.74 14.98
CA VAL A 20 -12.61 15.73 14.37
C VAL A 20 -11.86 14.88 15.41
N ARG A 21 -11.67 15.38 16.63
CA ARG A 21 -10.80 14.75 17.65
C ARG A 21 -11.50 13.62 18.43
N VAL A 22 -12.80 13.76 18.71
CA VAL A 22 -13.58 12.78 19.51
C VAL A 22 -14.01 11.57 18.68
N THR A 23 -14.25 11.76 17.38
CA THR A 23 -14.60 10.68 16.45
C THR A 23 -13.45 9.71 16.23
N ARG A 24 -12.19 10.20 16.16
CA ARG A 24 -11.01 9.37 15.91
C ARG A 24 -10.76 8.32 17.00
N LEU A 25 -10.87 8.68 18.27
CA LEU A 25 -10.68 7.73 19.39
C LEU A 25 -11.74 6.63 19.41
N LYS A 26 -12.99 6.98 19.05
CA LYS A 26 -14.08 6.00 18.92
C LYS A 26 -13.83 5.05 17.75
N GLN A 27 -13.30 5.55 16.63
CA GLN A 27 -12.92 4.75 15.47
C GLN A 27 -11.76 3.80 15.79
N GLU A 28 -10.73 4.28 16.50
CA GLU A 28 -9.59 3.45 16.93
C GLU A 28 -10.03 2.32 17.86
N ARG A 29 -10.91 2.60 18.83
CA ARG A 29 -11.49 1.55 19.69
C ARG A 29 -12.29 0.52 18.90
N ARG A 30 -13.14 0.96 17.98
CA ARG A 30 -13.88 0.03 17.10
C ARG A 30 -12.95 -0.81 16.22
N ALA A 31 -11.89 -0.22 15.68
CA ALA A 31 -10.91 -0.94 14.87
C ALA A 31 -10.14 -1.98 15.70
N GLN A 32 -9.78 -1.65 16.94
CA GLN A 32 -9.14 -2.59 17.87
C GLN A 32 -10.07 -3.75 18.24
N GLU A 33 -11.34 -3.47 18.52
CA GLU A 33 -12.33 -4.51 18.80
C GLU A 33 -12.57 -5.40 17.57
N ALA A 34 -12.69 -4.79 16.39
CA ALA A 34 -12.80 -5.50 15.13
C ALA A 34 -11.59 -6.38 14.84
N HIS A 35 -10.39 -5.91 15.15
CA HIS A 35 -9.17 -6.71 15.04
C HIS A 35 -9.20 -7.94 15.95
N ARG A 36 -9.64 -7.77 17.21
CA ARG A 36 -9.74 -8.87 18.17
C ARG A 36 -10.75 -9.92 17.74
N ILE A 37 -11.96 -9.50 17.37
CA ILE A 37 -13.03 -10.40 16.93
C ILE A 37 -12.63 -11.13 15.65
N ALA A 38 -12.04 -10.42 14.68
CA ALA A 38 -11.56 -11.05 13.45
C ALA A 38 -10.49 -12.11 13.71
N LEU A 39 -9.54 -11.86 14.62
CA LEU A 39 -8.55 -12.88 15.01
C LEU A 39 -9.18 -14.14 15.61
N LEU A 40 -10.20 -13.98 16.45
CA LEU A 40 -10.92 -15.12 17.02
C LEU A 40 -11.63 -15.92 15.93
N LYS A 41 -12.37 -15.26 15.04
CA LYS A 41 -13.07 -15.91 13.91
C LYS A 41 -12.14 -16.61 12.93
N ILE A 42 -10.97 -16.02 12.64
CA ILE A 42 -9.94 -16.64 11.81
C ILE A 42 -9.43 -17.93 12.45
N ARG A 43 -9.20 -17.92 13.78
CA ARG A 43 -8.74 -19.10 14.52
C ARG A 43 -9.81 -20.19 14.61
N GLU A 44 -11.06 -19.82 14.91
CA GLU A 44 -12.20 -20.76 14.97
C GLU A 44 -12.37 -21.53 13.66
N ARG A 45 -12.11 -20.86 12.53
CA ARG A 45 -12.28 -21.42 11.19
C ARG A 45 -11.02 -22.07 10.62
N GLY A 46 -9.88 -21.95 11.31
CA GLY A 46 -8.60 -22.50 10.85
C GLY A 46 -8.13 -21.94 9.50
N LEU A 47 -8.47 -20.70 9.16
CA LEU A 47 -8.09 -20.11 7.88
C LEU A 47 -6.57 -19.88 7.83
N PRO A 48 -5.85 -20.30 6.77
CA PRO A 48 -4.40 -20.13 6.64
C PRO A 48 -4.02 -18.69 6.26
N MET A 49 -4.38 -17.73 7.12
CA MET A 49 -4.14 -16.30 6.93
C MET A 49 -3.68 -15.63 8.22
N LYS A 50 -2.91 -14.56 8.09
CA LYS A 50 -2.47 -13.72 9.22
C LYS A 50 -3.05 -12.32 9.06
N LEU A 51 -3.75 -11.84 10.07
CA LEU A 51 -4.27 -10.48 10.11
C LEU A 51 -3.16 -9.53 10.56
N ALA A 52 -2.82 -8.55 9.71
CA ALA A 52 -1.77 -7.58 10.00
C ALA A 52 -2.32 -6.33 10.68
N ARG A 53 -3.39 -5.75 10.14
CA ARG A 53 -3.98 -4.51 10.66
C ARG A 53 -5.45 -4.37 10.28
N VAL A 54 -6.22 -3.66 11.10
CA VAL A 54 -7.57 -3.21 10.77
C VAL A 54 -7.63 -1.68 10.85
N GLU A 55 -8.23 -1.08 9.84
CA GLU A 55 -8.47 0.36 9.77
C GLU A 55 -9.95 0.62 9.53
N HIS A 56 -10.48 1.61 10.23
CA HIS A 56 -11.83 2.12 9.98
C HIS A 56 -11.72 3.35 9.09
N ALA A 57 -12.41 3.36 7.96
CA ALA A 57 -12.39 4.50 7.06
C ALA A 57 -12.84 5.78 7.79
N PHE A 58 -12.24 6.90 7.42
CA PHE A 58 -12.54 8.19 8.04
C PHE A 58 -14.01 8.58 7.88
N ASP A 59 -14.60 8.25 6.73
CA ASP A 59 -16.03 8.47 6.43
C ASP A 59 -16.97 7.52 7.19
N GLY A 60 -16.41 6.51 7.88
CA GLY A 60 -17.14 5.51 8.65
C GLY A 60 -18.02 4.56 7.85
N SER A 61 -17.90 4.59 6.53
CA SER A 61 -18.66 3.75 5.61
C SER A 61 -18.10 2.33 5.47
N LYS A 62 -16.81 2.13 5.75
CA LYS A 62 -16.12 0.86 5.53
C LYS A 62 -15.03 0.54 6.55
N LEU A 63 -14.85 -0.75 6.82
CA LEU A 63 -13.74 -1.33 7.58
C LEU A 63 -12.78 -2.03 6.62
N LEU A 64 -11.50 -1.71 6.70
CA LEU A 64 -10.44 -2.28 5.90
C LEU A 64 -9.61 -3.25 6.76
N PHE A 65 -9.49 -4.48 6.30
CA PHE A 65 -8.70 -5.53 6.95
C PHE A 65 -7.51 -5.88 6.06
N TYR A 66 -6.30 -5.66 6.57
CA TYR A 66 -5.07 -6.02 5.89
C TYR A 66 -4.60 -7.40 6.38
N PHE A 67 -4.38 -8.32 5.45
CA PHE A 67 -3.94 -9.68 5.78
C PHE A 67 -2.81 -10.16 4.86
N THR A 68 -1.99 -11.07 5.38
CA THR A 68 -1.00 -11.83 4.61
C THR A 68 -1.43 -13.28 4.50
N ALA A 69 -1.22 -13.87 3.33
CA ALA A 69 -1.49 -15.27 3.04
C ALA A 69 -0.56 -15.76 1.92
N ASP A 70 -0.07 -16.98 2.04
CA ASP A 70 0.85 -17.58 1.06
C ASP A 70 0.11 -18.27 -0.10
N GLY A 71 -1.17 -18.58 0.08
CA GLY A 71 -2.00 -19.30 -0.89
C GLY A 71 -3.40 -18.71 -1.07
N ARG A 72 -4.26 -19.45 -1.77
CA ARG A 72 -5.68 -19.09 -1.94
C ARG A 72 -6.39 -19.30 -0.61
N VAL A 73 -7.06 -18.26 -0.11
CA VAL A 73 -7.87 -18.30 1.12
C VAL A 73 -9.30 -17.98 0.77
N ASP A 74 -10.23 -18.84 1.16
CA ASP A 74 -11.66 -18.53 1.07
C ASP A 74 -12.12 -17.84 2.36
N PHE A 75 -12.36 -16.52 2.25
CA PHE A 75 -12.81 -15.69 3.35
C PHE A 75 -14.28 -15.25 3.20
N ARG A 76 -15.05 -15.88 2.30
CA ARG A 76 -16.46 -15.50 2.05
C ARG A 76 -17.33 -15.59 3.29
N GLU A 77 -17.19 -16.66 4.06
CA GLU A 77 -17.93 -16.85 5.31
C GLU A 77 -17.49 -15.88 6.40
N LEU A 78 -16.17 -15.66 6.53
CA LEU A 78 -15.61 -14.69 7.48
C LEU A 78 -16.15 -13.28 7.24
N VAL A 79 -16.25 -12.84 5.97
CA VAL A 79 -16.80 -11.52 5.62
C VAL A 79 -18.27 -11.42 6.02
N ARG A 80 -19.06 -12.48 5.85
CA ARG A 80 -20.48 -12.47 6.23
C ARG A 80 -20.66 -12.30 7.74
N GLU A 81 -19.88 -13.02 8.54
CA GLU A 81 -19.94 -12.93 10.00
C GLU A 81 -19.50 -11.56 10.50
N LEU A 82 -18.36 -11.07 10.01
CA LEU A 82 -17.87 -9.75 10.41
C LEU A 82 -18.84 -8.64 9.96
N ALA A 83 -19.48 -8.77 8.79
CA ALA A 83 -20.46 -7.79 8.31
C ALA A 83 -21.72 -7.80 9.18
N ALA A 84 -22.15 -8.97 9.66
CA ALA A 84 -23.28 -9.10 10.59
C ALA A 84 -22.96 -8.45 11.95
N GLU A 85 -21.74 -8.63 12.46
CA GLU A 85 -21.28 -8.07 13.73
C GLU A 85 -21.15 -6.54 13.69
N PHE A 86 -20.43 -6.01 12.68
CA PHE A 86 -20.09 -4.58 12.62
C PHE A 86 -21.10 -3.72 11.85
N ARG A 87 -22.08 -4.35 11.16
CA ARG A 87 -23.10 -3.67 10.34
C ARG A 87 -22.53 -2.61 9.38
N THR A 88 -21.32 -2.86 8.90
CA THR A 88 -20.52 -1.93 8.09
C THR A 88 -19.96 -2.69 6.90
N ARG A 89 -19.68 -2.01 5.78
CA ARG A 89 -19.07 -2.65 4.62
C ARG A 89 -17.64 -3.08 4.96
N ILE A 90 -17.31 -4.33 4.67
CA ILE A 90 -15.99 -4.90 4.94
C ILE A 90 -15.22 -5.04 3.64
N GLU A 91 -13.97 -4.58 3.66
CA GLU A 91 -13.04 -4.69 2.57
C GLU A 91 -11.80 -5.44 3.06
N MET A 92 -11.52 -6.60 2.46
CA MET A 92 -10.35 -7.41 2.77
C MET A 92 -9.26 -7.09 1.75
N ARG A 93 -8.07 -6.71 2.20
CA ARG A 93 -6.93 -6.39 1.33
C ARG A 93 -5.73 -7.27 1.67
N GLN A 94 -5.28 -8.02 0.66
CA GLN A 94 -4.05 -8.77 0.78
C GLN A 94 -2.85 -7.83 0.68
N ILE A 95 -1.92 -7.94 1.61
CA ILE A 95 -0.64 -7.23 1.60
C ILE A 95 0.51 -8.22 1.45
N GLY A 96 1.65 -7.76 0.94
CA GLY A 96 2.85 -8.59 0.88
C GLY A 96 3.61 -8.58 2.21
N VAL A 97 4.48 -9.57 2.43
CA VAL A 97 5.38 -9.66 3.60
C VAL A 97 6.25 -8.41 3.81
N ARG A 98 6.56 -7.69 2.72
CA ARG A 98 7.31 -6.43 2.77
C ARG A 98 6.47 -5.28 3.32
N ASP A 99 5.21 -5.17 2.90
CA ASP A 99 4.31 -4.13 3.37
C ASP A 99 3.89 -4.38 4.81
N GLU A 100 3.76 -5.64 5.21
CA GLU A 100 3.60 -6.03 6.61
C GLU A 100 4.77 -5.50 7.46
N ALA A 101 6.02 -5.77 7.05
CA ALA A 101 7.21 -5.22 7.72
C ALA A 101 7.24 -3.68 7.69
N LYS A 102 6.72 -3.04 6.64
CA LYS A 102 6.59 -1.59 6.56
C LYS A 102 5.58 -1.04 7.58
N MET A 103 4.47 -1.74 7.82
CA MET A 103 3.45 -1.33 8.80
C MET A 103 3.95 -1.43 10.23
N TYR A 104 4.64 -2.51 10.58
CA TYR A 104 5.25 -2.66 11.91
C TYR A 104 6.48 -1.76 12.09
N GLY A 105 7.20 -1.49 10.99
CA GLY A 105 8.45 -0.76 11.03
C GLY A 105 9.58 -1.58 11.65
N GLY A 106 10.64 -0.89 12.07
CA GLY A 106 11.80 -1.51 12.73
C GLY A 106 13.13 -1.04 12.16
N TYR A 107 14.19 -1.74 12.57
CA TYR A 107 15.58 -1.43 12.23
C TYR A 107 16.20 -2.58 11.44
N GLY A 108 16.91 -2.27 10.36
CA GLY A 108 17.66 -3.26 9.60
C GLY A 108 18.92 -3.71 10.34
N THR A 109 19.57 -4.76 9.83
CA THR A 109 20.87 -5.23 10.36
C THR A 109 21.98 -4.17 10.27
N CYS A 110 21.77 -3.09 9.52
CA CYS A 110 22.65 -1.94 9.42
C CYS A 110 22.45 -0.90 10.54
N GLY A 111 21.54 -1.14 11.49
CA GLY A 111 21.23 -0.22 12.59
C GLY A 111 20.37 0.98 12.18
N ARG A 112 20.01 1.11 10.91
CA ARG A 112 19.14 2.17 10.38
C ARG A 112 17.68 1.71 10.33
N PRO A 113 16.69 2.64 10.38
CA PRO A 113 15.30 2.30 10.10
C PRO A 113 15.14 1.65 8.72
N LEU A 114 14.10 0.84 8.54
CA LEU A 114 13.87 0.11 7.29
C LEU A 114 13.89 1.02 6.06
N CYS A 115 14.66 0.64 5.02
CA CYS A 115 14.71 1.38 3.75
C CYS A 115 13.28 1.55 3.15
N CYS A 116 12.38 0.58 3.38
CA CYS A 116 10.99 0.57 2.89
C CYS A 116 10.04 1.56 3.60
N THR A 117 10.35 1.97 4.83
CA THR A 117 9.54 2.93 5.59
C THR A 117 10.04 4.35 5.42
N THR A 118 11.32 4.52 5.05
CA THR A 118 12.01 5.81 5.05
C THR A 118 11.98 6.49 3.68
N PHE A 119 12.67 5.92 2.69
CA PHE A 119 12.87 6.59 1.40
C PHE A 119 12.50 5.73 0.19
N LEU A 120 12.58 4.40 0.28
CA LEU A 120 12.20 3.52 -0.83
C LEU A 120 10.70 3.22 -0.78
N GLN A 121 9.97 3.75 -1.77
CA GLN A 121 8.54 3.42 -1.98
C GLN A 121 8.33 2.46 -3.15
N THR A 122 9.21 2.49 -4.15
CA THR A 122 9.20 1.61 -5.31
C THR A 122 10.29 0.56 -5.18
N PHE A 123 9.97 -0.66 -5.58
CA PHE A 123 10.87 -1.80 -5.46
C PHE A 123 10.98 -2.52 -6.78
N GLU A 124 12.20 -2.70 -7.22
CA GLU A 124 12.54 -3.57 -8.33
C GLU A 124 12.90 -4.97 -7.81
N PRO A 125 12.76 -6.01 -8.65
CA PRO A 125 13.18 -7.35 -8.31
C PRO A 125 14.70 -7.38 -8.04
N ILE A 126 15.08 -7.98 -6.90
CA ILE A 126 16.48 -8.08 -6.48
C ILE A 126 16.97 -9.49 -6.77
N SER A 127 18.14 -9.59 -7.39
CA SER A 127 18.79 -10.88 -7.71
C SER A 127 20.01 -11.11 -6.82
N ILE A 128 20.31 -12.38 -6.51
CA ILE A 128 21.51 -12.76 -5.74
C ILE A 128 22.81 -12.34 -6.45
N LYS A 129 22.79 -12.24 -7.79
CA LYS A 129 23.92 -11.73 -8.59
C LYS A 129 24.36 -10.32 -8.18
N MET A 130 23.41 -9.48 -7.77
CA MET A 130 23.69 -8.12 -7.33
C MET A 130 24.44 -8.10 -6.00
N ALA A 131 24.14 -9.02 -5.08
CA ALA A 131 24.91 -9.18 -3.84
C ALA A 131 26.36 -9.61 -4.12
N LYS A 132 26.59 -10.43 -5.15
CA LYS A 132 27.94 -10.82 -5.59
C LYS A 132 28.73 -9.64 -6.15
N GLN A 133 28.09 -8.75 -6.88
CA GLN A 133 28.74 -7.54 -7.43
C GLN A 133 29.20 -6.55 -6.35
N GLN A 134 28.61 -6.64 -5.16
CA GLN A 134 28.95 -5.80 -4.00
C GLN A 134 29.85 -6.54 -3.01
N ASP A 135 30.44 -7.68 -3.40
CA ASP A 135 31.34 -8.52 -2.58
C ASP A 135 30.77 -8.90 -1.21
N LEU A 136 29.45 -9.01 -1.10
CA LEU A 136 28.78 -9.44 0.13
C LEU A 136 28.82 -10.96 0.26
N SER A 137 29.06 -11.44 1.48
CA SER A 137 29.04 -12.88 1.78
C SER A 137 27.67 -13.48 1.41
N LEU A 138 27.69 -14.61 0.70
CA LEU A 138 26.51 -15.32 0.19
C LEU A 138 25.66 -16.03 1.26
N ASN A 139 25.74 -15.59 2.51
CA ASN A 139 24.95 -16.15 3.58
C ASN A 139 23.52 -15.57 3.54
N PRO A 140 22.47 -16.39 3.40
CA PRO A 140 21.09 -15.91 3.26
C PRO A 140 20.66 -15.05 4.44
N SER A 141 21.13 -15.34 5.67
CA SER A 141 20.80 -14.54 6.86
C SER A 141 21.34 -13.11 6.80
N LYS A 142 22.46 -12.87 6.12
CA LYS A 142 23.03 -11.51 5.94
C LYS A 142 22.39 -10.76 4.77
N LEU A 143 21.84 -11.47 3.79
CA LEU A 143 21.22 -10.87 2.60
C LEU A 143 19.71 -10.63 2.76
N SER A 144 19.05 -11.42 3.60
CA SER A 144 17.64 -11.27 3.92
C SER A 144 17.43 -10.08 4.87
N GLY A 145 16.41 -9.28 4.57
CA GLY A 145 15.90 -8.24 5.46
C GLY A 145 14.87 -8.79 6.46
N LEU A 146 14.35 -7.92 7.32
CA LEU A 146 13.32 -8.27 8.31
C LEU A 146 12.05 -8.87 7.68
N CYS A 147 11.75 -8.52 6.42
CA CYS A 147 10.61 -9.06 5.69
C CYS A 147 10.84 -10.47 5.12
N GLY A 148 11.99 -11.11 5.40
CA GLY A 148 12.33 -12.45 4.88
C GLY A 148 12.71 -12.50 3.40
N ARG A 149 12.77 -11.35 2.71
CA ARG A 149 13.25 -11.21 1.31
C ARG A 149 14.60 -10.51 1.27
N LEU A 150 15.26 -10.56 0.11
CA LEU A 150 16.51 -9.84 -0.13
C LEU A 150 16.38 -8.33 0.18
N LYS A 151 17.44 -7.76 0.76
CA LYS A 151 17.56 -6.34 1.11
C LYS A 151 17.36 -5.45 -0.11
N CYS A 152 16.40 -4.52 -0.04
CA CYS A 152 16.17 -3.54 -1.11
C CYS A 152 17.30 -2.55 -1.32
N CYS A 153 18.10 -2.32 -0.28
CA CYS A 153 19.21 -1.39 -0.36
C CYS A 153 20.32 -1.91 -1.31
N LEU A 154 20.41 -3.25 -1.55
CA LEU A 154 21.29 -3.87 -2.56
C LEU A 154 21.02 -3.36 -3.99
N ARG A 155 19.74 -3.10 -4.31
CA ARG A 155 19.37 -2.55 -5.62
C ARG A 155 19.65 -1.06 -5.71
N TYR A 156 19.39 -0.35 -4.62
CA TYR A 156 19.48 1.11 -4.55
C TYR A 156 20.93 1.62 -4.71
N GLU A 157 21.89 0.85 -4.24
CA GLU A 157 23.32 1.17 -4.34
C GLU A 157 23.90 0.90 -5.74
N LEU A 158 23.25 0.06 -6.56
CA LEU A 158 23.69 -0.21 -7.92
C LEU A 158 23.11 0.83 -8.91
N PRO A 159 23.87 1.18 -9.96
CA PRO A 159 23.37 2.08 -10.99
C PRO A 159 22.19 1.45 -11.72
N ASN A 160 21.14 2.22 -11.97
CA ASN A 160 20.03 1.79 -12.81
C ASN A 160 20.47 1.65 -14.27
N ALA A 161 19.61 1.09 -15.14
CA ALA A 161 19.91 0.91 -16.57
C ALA A 161 20.44 2.17 -17.30
N LYS A 162 20.18 3.38 -16.77
CA LYS A 162 20.68 4.66 -17.29
C LYS A 162 22.02 5.14 -16.68
N GLY A 163 22.73 4.29 -15.94
CA GLY A 163 24.01 4.63 -15.30
C GLY A 163 23.90 5.58 -14.09
N LEU A 164 22.68 5.90 -13.64
CA LEU A 164 22.43 6.78 -12.50
C LEU A 164 22.44 5.96 -11.20
N THR A 165 23.35 6.29 -10.30
CA THR A 165 23.31 5.84 -8.90
C THR A 165 22.20 6.59 -8.18
N HIS A 166 21.29 5.88 -7.52
CA HIS A 166 20.14 6.43 -6.79
C HIS A 166 19.03 7.08 -7.65
N GLY A 167 18.97 6.76 -8.95
CA GLY A 167 17.85 7.16 -9.79
C GLY A 167 16.55 6.55 -9.27
N GLY A 168 15.53 7.36 -9.00
CA GLY A 168 14.20 6.83 -8.71
C GLY A 168 13.58 6.09 -9.91
N CYS A 169 12.38 5.56 -9.69
CA CYS A 169 11.55 4.80 -10.63
C CYS A 169 11.17 5.50 -11.95
N GLY A 170 11.64 6.72 -12.22
CA GLY A 170 11.35 7.46 -13.46
C GLY A 170 12.21 7.06 -14.66
N SER A 171 13.02 6.01 -14.56
CA SER A 171 14.06 5.74 -15.56
C SER A 171 14.09 4.34 -16.15
N GLU A 172 13.28 3.39 -15.67
CA GLU A 172 13.21 2.03 -16.23
C GLU A 172 11.92 1.84 -17.03
N GLY A 173 11.67 2.77 -17.96
CA GLY A 173 10.69 2.61 -19.04
C GLY A 173 11.40 2.07 -20.28
N GLY A 174 11.68 0.77 -20.29
CA GLY A 174 11.93 -0.01 -21.49
C GLY A 174 10.80 -1.02 -21.62
N CYS A 175 9.86 -0.73 -22.51
CA CYS A 175 8.76 -1.62 -22.85
C CYS A 175 9.26 -2.83 -23.66
N ASP A 176 9.91 -3.79 -23.01
CA ASP A 176 10.31 -5.06 -23.64
C ASP A 176 9.68 -6.26 -22.91
N ASN A 177 8.41 -6.14 -22.54
CA ASN A 177 7.63 -7.27 -22.05
C ASN A 177 6.50 -7.58 -23.06
N PRO A 178 6.54 -8.70 -23.79
CA PRO A 178 5.53 -9.08 -24.80
C PRO A 178 4.21 -9.58 -24.18
N SER A 179 4.05 -9.47 -22.85
CA SER A 179 2.87 -9.90 -22.11
C SER A 179 2.14 -8.70 -21.51
N GLY A 180 1.48 -7.94 -22.40
CA GLY A 180 0.29 -7.12 -22.18
C GLY A 180 0.13 -6.37 -20.85
N CYS A 181 0.34 -5.07 -20.88
CA CYS A 181 -0.32 -4.13 -19.98
C CYS A 181 -1.83 -4.08 -20.30
N GLY A 182 -2.60 -4.94 -19.63
CA GLY A 182 -4.04 -4.81 -19.58
C GLY A 182 -4.44 -3.59 -18.74
N SER A 183 -5.33 -2.78 -19.34
CA SER A 183 -6.28 -1.86 -18.71
C SER A 183 -5.85 -0.39 -18.58
N GLY A 184 -6.21 0.39 -19.61
CA GLY A 184 -7.18 1.48 -19.46
C GLY A 184 -6.72 2.74 -18.73
N GLY A 185 -6.46 3.81 -19.49
CA GLY A 185 -6.44 5.17 -18.94
C GLY A 185 -5.44 6.13 -19.59
N SER A 186 -5.67 6.46 -20.86
CA SER A 186 -5.29 7.69 -21.58
C SER A 186 -4.14 8.55 -21.00
N CYS A 187 -2.95 8.39 -21.57
CA CYS A 187 -1.99 9.49 -21.69
C CYS A 187 -2.51 10.47 -22.78
N GLY A 188 -2.99 11.64 -22.35
CA GLY A 188 -3.29 12.74 -23.26
C GLY A 188 -2.00 13.29 -23.86
N SER A 189 -1.65 12.82 -25.05
CA SER A 189 -0.54 13.35 -25.85
C SER A 189 -1.06 14.39 -26.83
N GLY A 190 -0.75 15.65 -26.56
CA GLY A 190 -0.81 16.70 -27.57
C GLY A 190 0.13 16.36 -28.73
N SER A 191 -0.48 16.12 -29.90
CA SER A 191 0.03 16.37 -31.26
C SER A 191 1.48 15.96 -31.56
N CYS A 192 1.69 14.73 -32.02
CA CYS A 192 2.68 14.43 -33.06
C CYS A 192 1.93 14.10 -34.36
N GLY A 193 2.31 14.81 -35.41
CA GLY A 193 1.54 15.04 -36.63
C GLY A 193 1.30 13.82 -37.53
N SER A 194 0.24 14.00 -38.31
CA SER A 194 -0.23 13.26 -39.48
C SER A 194 0.84 12.58 -40.34
N GLY A 195 0.73 11.25 -40.48
CA GLY A 195 1.44 10.48 -41.49
C GLY A 195 1.18 8.97 -41.44
N GLY A 196 0.02 8.53 -41.94
CA GLY A 196 -0.18 7.22 -42.59
C GLY A 196 -0.11 5.94 -41.75
N CYS A 197 -1.27 5.47 -41.30
CA CYS A 197 -1.50 4.09 -40.88
C CYS A 197 -1.69 3.18 -42.10
N GLY A 198 -0.74 2.26 -42.32
CA GLY A 198 -0.81 1.24 -43.36
C GLY A 198 -0.72 -0.17 -42.77
N SER A 199 -1.86 -0.86 -42.80
CA SER A 199 -2.02 -2.31 -43.00
C SER A 199 -1.45 -3.28 -41.94
N CYS A 200 -2.35 -3.76 -41.08
CA CYS A 200 -2.25 -5.07 -40.42
C CYS A 200 -2.59 -6.19 -41.41
N GLY A 201 -1.80 -7.27 -41.44
CA GLY A 201 -2.08 -8.46 -42.24
C GLY A 201 -1.08 -9.61 -42.06
N HIS A 202 -1.61 -10.68 -41.44
CA HIS A 202 -1.11 -12.06 -41.27
C HIS A 202 -0.09 -12.35 -40.17
#